data_AF-A0A7X8CLP4-F1
#
_entry.id   AF-A0A7X8CLP4-F1
#
_cell.length_a   1.000
_cell.length_b   1.000
_cell.length_c   1.000
_cell.angle_alpha   90.00
_cell.angle_beta   90.00
_cell.angle_gamma   90.00
#
_symmetry.space_group_name_H-M   'P 1'
#
loop_
_entity.id
_entity.type
_entity.pdbx_description
1 polymer ?
#
loop_
_entity_poly.entity_id
_entity_poly.type
_entity_poly.pdbx_seq_one_letter_code
_entity_poly.pdbx_strand_id
1 'polypeptide(L)'
;MDWNSLICTWSDKIRSQSNQHFIETVIKKHPVELYLPENTFFEGSIHVDGLFRLEGKVNGKIHCPIVIIAEKALVTAEVEAYCLYIEGHFRGIARVSFLYLSKLGRCEGNIKTNCIFVEEGARMQSKVTIEKGGDNLPQSKLVKSSENQ
;
A
#
# COMPACT_ATOMS: atom_id res chain seq x y z
N MET A 1 9.55 12.20 -14.64
CA MET A 1 8.14 11.76 -14.73
C MET A 1 7.40 12.41 -13.58
N ASP A 2 6.38 13.20 -13.87
CA ASP A 2 5.70 14.05 -12.90
C ASP A 2 4.55 13.29 -12.22
N TRP A 3 4.80 12.88 -10.98
CA TRP A 3 3.87 12.08 -10.18
C TRP A 3 2.65 12.89 -9.73
N ASN A 4 2.74 14.22 -9.63
CA ASN A 4 1.65 15.07 -9.17
C ASN A 4 0.56 15.23 -10.24
N SER A 5 0.95 15.33 -11.52
CA SER A 5 0.01 15.35 -12.65
C SER A 5 -0.79 14.03 -12.78
N LEU A 6 -0.17 12.90 -12.45
CA LEU A 6 -0.81 11.59 -12.47
C LEU A 6 -1.83 11.42 -11.33
N ILE A 7 -1.55 11.97 -10.15
CA ILE A 7 -2.43 11.92 -8.97
C ILE A 7 -3.70 12.75 -9.17
N CYS A 8 -3.59 13.95 -9.73
CA CYS A 8 -4.74 14.82 -10.01
C CYS A 8 -5.64 14.21 -11.09
N THR A 9 -5.05 13.70 -12.18
CA THR A 9 -5.80 13.01 -13.25
C THR A 9 -6.46 11.72 -12.73
N TRP A 10 -5.86 11.08 -11.71
CA TRP A 10 -6.42 9.90 -11.05
C TRP A 10 -7.62 10.23 -10.16
N SER A 11 -7.57 11.29 -9.37
CA SER A 11 -8.69 11.72 -8.50
C SER A 11 -10.00 11.91 -9.27
N ASP A 12 -9.93 12.55 -10.44
CA ASP A 12 -11.11 12.84 -11.26
C ASP A 12 -11.64 11.60 -12.01
N LYS A 13 -10.78 10.64 -12.34
CA LYS A 13 -11.15 9.43 -13.09
C LYS A 13 -11.72 8.31 -12.21
N ILE A 14 -11.43 8.33 -10.90
CA ILE A 14 -11.98 7.42 -9.87
C ILE A 14 -13.51 7.52 -9.76
N ARG A 15 -14.13 8.58 -10.29
CA ARG A 15 -15.58 8.82 -10.23
C ARG A 15 -16.42 8.10 -11.28
N SER A 16 -15.83 7.50 -12.32
CA SER A 16 -16.60 7.19 -13.55
C SER A 16 -16.61 5.75 -14.07
N GLN A 17 -15.69 4.83 -13.73
CA GLN A 17 -15.82 3.42 -14.17
C GLN A 17 -14.81 2.49 -13.47
N SER A 18 -15.34 1.48 -12.76
CA SER A 18 -14.69 0.23 -12.35
C SER A 18 -13.46 0.34 -11.43
N ASN A 19 -13.68 0.57 -10.13
CA ASN A 19 -12.62 0.62 -9.11
C ASN A 19 -11.74 -0.66 -9.02
N GLN A 20 -12.23 -1.83 -9.49
CA GLN A 20 -11.42 -3.04 -9.64
C GLN A 20 -10.38 -2.95 -10.79
N HIS A 21 -10.67 -2.19 -11.85
CA HIS A 21 -9.76 -2.01 -12.99
C HIS A 21 -8.48 -1.26 -12.60
N PHE A 22 -8.57 -0.40 -11.60
CA PHE A 22 -7.45 0.41 -11.13
C PHE A 22 -6.36 -0.43 -10.47
N ILE A 23 -6.71 -1.29 -9.51
CA ILE A 23 -5.74 -2.15 -8.83
C ILE A 23 -5.07 -3.10 -9.82
N GLU A 24 -5.85 -3.70 -10.74
CA GLU A 24 -5.27 -4.52 -11.80
C GLU A 24 -4.29 -3.74 -12.67
N THR A 25 -4.57 -2.47 -12.95
CA THR A 25 -3.69 -1.61 -13.75
C THR A 25 -2.41 -1.25 -13.00
N VAL A 26 -2.50 -0.96 -11.70
CA VAL A 26 -1.34 -0.64 -10.86
C VAL A 26 -0.44 -1.86 -10.71
N ILE A 27 -1.01 -3.02 -10.39
CA ILE A 27 -0.25 -4.27 -10.22
C ILE A 27 0.35 -4.74 -11.56
N LYS A 28 -0.34 -4.56 -12.69
CA LYS A 28 0.21 -4.91 -14.03
C LYS A 28 1.34 -3.98 -14.48
N LYS A 29 1.39 -2.73 -14.00
CA LYS A 29 2.39 -1.74 -14.43
C LYS A 29 3.68 -1.77 -13.62
N HIS A 30 3.65 -2.29 -12.39
CA HIS A 30 4.80 -2.33 -11.51
C HIS A 30 5.28 -3.77 -11.30
N PRO A 31 6.53 -4.11 -11.68
CA PRO A 31 7.08 -5.43 -11.40
C PRO A 31 7.21 -5.64 -9.89
N VAL A 32 7.06 -6.90 -9.45
CA VAL A 32 7.30 -7.28 -8.06
C VAL A 32 8.80 -7.21 -7.79
N GLU A 33 9.23 -6.31 -6.91
CA GLU A 33 10.64 -6.16 -6.52
C GLU A 33 11.00 -7.06 -5.35
N LEU A 34 10.07 -7.23 -4.41
CA LEU A 34 10.22 -8.15 -3.29
C LEU A 34 9.01 -9.06 -3.19
N TYR A 35 9.28 -10.35 -3.05
CA TYR A 35 8.27 -11.38 -2.82
C TYR A 35 8.61 -12.16 -1.55
N LEU A 36 7.66 -12.24 -0.61
CA LEU A 36 7.79 -13.03 0.62
C LEU A 36 6.82 -14.23 0.60
N PRO A 37 7.32 -15.46 0.40
CA PRO A 37 6.48 -16.66 0.30
C PRO A 37 5.76 -17.03 1.60
N GLU A 38 4.68 -17.82 1.50
CA GLU A 38 3.82 -18.29 2.59
C GLU A 38 4.59 -18.88 3.79
N ASN A 39 5.60 -19.72 3.53
CA ASN A 39 6.38 -20.41 4.59
C ASN A 39 7.57 -19.58 5.11
N THR A 40 7.46 -18.26 5.04
CA THR A 40 8.51 -17.34 5.50
C THR A 40 8.01 -16.52 6.69
N PHE A 41 8.86 -16.37 7.69
CA PHE A 41 8.66 -15.44 8.79
C PHE A 41 9.76 -14.38 8.73
N PHE A 42 9.38 -13.12 8.76
CA PHE A 42 10.29 -11.99 8.84
C PHE A 42 10.00 -11.14 10.07
N GLU A 43 11.06 -10.76 10.78
CA GLU A 43 11.00 -9.82 11.90
C GLU A 43 12.06 -8.72 11.71
N GLY A 44 11.63 -7.45 11.71
CA GLY A 44 12.54 -6.31 11.53
C GLY A 44 11.95 -5.18 10.71
N SER A 45 12.80 -4.46 9.97
CA SER A 45 12.40 -3.35 9.11
C SER A 45 12.69 -3.66 7.64
N ILE A 46 11.70 -3.48 6.77
CA ILE A 46 11.79 -3.67 5.32
C ILE A 46 11.66 -2.32 4.62
N HIS A 47 12.58 -2.06 3.69
CA HIS A 47 12.51 -0.91 2.78
C HIS A 47 12.62 -1.44 1.36
N VAL A 48 11.64 -1.12 0.51
CA VAL A 48 11.57 -1.53 -0.90
C VAL A 48 11.15 -0.31 -1.72
N ASP A 49 11.80 -0.08 -2.86
CA ASP A 49 11.56 1.12 -3.68
C ASP A 49 10.40 0.93 -4.69
N GLY A 50 9.91 -0.29 -4.88
CA GLY A 50 8.78 -0.60 -5.77
C GLY A 50 7.64 -1.36 -5.11
N LEU A 51 7.31 -2.54 -5.64
CA LEU A 51 6.18 -3.34 -5.19
C LEU A 51 6.65 -4.49 -4.30
N PHE A 52 6.11 -4.54 -3.08
CA PHE A 52 6.30 -5.62 -2.13
C PHE A 52 5.05 -6.50 -2.03
N ARG A 53 5.15 -7.76 -2.47
CA ARG A 53 4.10 -8.77 -2.32
C ARG A 53 4.47 -9.75 -1.21
N LEU A 54 3.58 -9.95 -0.26
CA LEU A 54 3.81 -10.83 0.87
C LEU A 54 2.66 -11.81 1.07
N GLU A 55 3.01 -13.07 1.27
CA GLU A 55 2.09 -14.20 1.49
C GLU A 55 2.36 -14.91 2.83
N GLY A 56 3.52 -14.66 3.45
CA GLY A 56 3.93 -15.22 4.74
C GLY A 56 3.65 -14.32 5.94
N LYS A 57 4.48 -14.44 6.97
CA LYS A 57 4.33 -13.72 8.24
C LYS A 57 5.35 -12.60 8.39
N VAL A 58 4.90 -11.40 8.72
CA VAL A 58 5.77 -10.22 8.86
C VAL A 58 5.47 -9.49 10.17
N ASN A 59 6.50 -9.28 10.99
CA ASN A 59 6.45 -8.48 12.19
C ASN A 59 7.44 -7.31 12.10
N GLY A 60 6.99 -6.07 12.29
CA GLY A 60 7.88 -4.91 12.40
C GLY A 60 7.47 -3.71 11.56
N LYS A 61 8.38 -3.20 10.71
CA LYS A 61 8.15 -1.96 9.94
C LYS A 61 8.29 -2.20 8.43
N ILE A 62 7.39 -1.62 7.65
CA ILE A 62 7.39 -1.73 6.19
C ILE A 62 7.31 -0.32 5.61
N HIS A 63 8.32 0.06 4.84
CA HIS A 63 8.32 1.28 4.03
C HIS A 63 8.44 0.88 2.56
N CYS A 64 7.36 1.07 1.81
CA CYS A 64 7.30 0.63 0.41
C CYS A 64 6.20 1.38 -0.33
N PRO A 65 6.39 1.86 -1.57
CA PRO A 65 5.34 2.53 -2.32
C PRO A 65 4.07 1.69 -2.49
N ILE A 66 4.20 0.39 -2.80
CA ILE A 66 3.06 -0.49 -3.04
C ILE A 66 3.21 -1.77 -2.23
N VAL A 67 2.27 -2.03 -1.32
CA VAL A 67 2.25 -3.23 -0.49
C VAL A 67 1.01 -4.07 -0.80
N ILE A 68 1.24 -5.35 -1.11
CA ILE A 68 0.18 -6.36 -1.32
C ILE A 68 0.29 -7.41 -0.22
N ILE A 69 -0.71 -7.44 0.66
CA ILE A 69 -0.90 -8.46 1.69
C ILE A 69 -1.84 -9.52 1.09
N ALA A 70 -1.28 -10.63 0.60
CA ALA A 70 -2.06 -11.69 -0.02
C ALA A 70 -2.93 -12.45 1.01
N GLU A 71 -3.90 -13.22 0.54
CA GLU A 71 -4.91 -13.94 1.35
C GLU A 71 -4.34 -14.67 2.58
N LYS A 72 -3.20 -15.37 2.43
CA LYS A 72 -2.60 -16.18 3.50
C LYS A 72 -1.66 -15.42 4.43
N ALA A 73 -1.37 -14.16 4.10
CA ALA A 73 -0.42 -13.37 4.85
C ALA A 73 -0.95 -12.97 6.23
N LEU A 74 -0.05 -12.97 7.21
CA LEU A 74 -0.28 -12.42 8.55
C LEU A 74 0.73 -11.31 8.83
N VAL A 75 0.27 -10.07 8.86
CA VAL A 75 1.14 -8.90 9.06
C VAL A 75 0.81 -8.22 10.37
N THR A 76 1.80 -8.10 11.25
CA THR A 76 1.74 -7.25 12.45
C THR A 76 2.80 -6.16 12.33
N ALA A 77 2.44 -5.01 11.75
CA ALA A 77 3.44 -4.01 11.38
C ALA A 77 2.96 -2.55 11.42
N GLU A 78 3.92 -1.64 11.43
CA GLU A 78 3.76 -0.25 11.03
C GLU A 78 4.09 -0.12 9.54
N VAL A 79 3.10 0.30 8.74
CA VAL A 79 3.19 0.38 7.27
C VAL A 79 3.12 1.83 6.83
N GLU A 80 4.13 2.26 6.08
CA GLU A 80 4.14 3.52 5.35
C GLU A 80 4.23 3.21 3.86
N ALA A 81 3.16 3.53 3.12
CA ALA A 81 3.04 3.20 1.71
C ALA A 81 2.19 4.22 0.95
N TYR A 82 2.31 4.25 -0.38
CA TYR A 82 1.35 5.00 -1.19
C TYR A 82 0.06 4.20 -1.38
N CYS A 83 0.19 2.92 -1.75
CA CYS A 83 -0.93 1.99 -1.91
C CYS A 83 -0.75 0.77 -0.99
N LEU A 84 -1.78 0.48 -0.20
CA LEU A 84 -1.89 -0.73 0.59
C LEU A 84 -3.11 -1.53 0.14
N TYR A 85 -2.86 -2.74 -0.34
CA TYR A 85 -3.87 -3.67 -0.83
C TYR A 85 -3.89 -4.92 0.05
N ILE A 86 -5.05 -5.20 0.66
CA ILE A 86 -5.20 -6.21 1.71
C ILE A 86 -6.21 -7.28 1.28
N GLU A 87 -5.72 -8.49 1.02
CA GLU A 87 -6.48 -9.73 0.86
C GLU A 87 -6.39 -10.63 2.08
N GLY A 88 -5.31 -10.53 2.88
CA GLY A 88 -5.06 -11.33 4.07
C GLY A 88 -5.35 -10.60 5.38
N HIS A 89 -4.55 -10.90 6.41
CA HIS A 89 -4.68 -10.32 7.74
C HIS A 89 -3.63 -9.24 8.01
N PHE A 90 -4.11 -8.03 8.26
CA PHE A 90 -3.29 -6.91 8.72
C PHE A 90 -3.69 -6.49 10.14
N ARG A 91 -2.69 -6.35 11.01
CA ARG A 91 -2.81 -5.77 12.34
C ARG A 91 -1.73 -4.71 12.54
N GLY A 92 -2.10 -3.50 12.95
CA GLY A 92 -1.11 -2.50 13.35
C GLY A 92 -1.48 -1.08 12.96
N ILE A 93 -0.49 -0.33 12.50
CA ILE A 93 -0.64 1.07 12.13
C ILE A 93 -0.32 1.22 10.64
N ALA A 94 -1.21 1.84 9.88
CA ALA A 94 -0.98 2.12 8.46
C ALA A 94 -1.11 3.61 8.19
N ARG A 95 -0.13 4.17 7.48
CA ARG A 95 -0.14 5.54 6.93
C ARG A 95 -0.03 5.42 5.41
N VAL A 96 -1.15 5.57 4.72
CA VAL A 96 -1.22 5.29 3.29
C VAL A 96 -1.95 6.37 2.52
N SER A 97 -1.70 6.53 1.22
CA SER A 97 -2.54 7.41 0.40
C SER A 97 -3.83 6.71 -0.02
N PHE A 98 -3.71 5.44 -0.41
CA PHE A 98 -4.82 4.60 -0.87
C PHE A 98 -4.82 3.28 -0.11
N LEU A 99 -5.93 2.99 0.56
CA LEU A 99 -6.21 1.69 1.15
C LEU A 99 -7.26 0.96 0.34
N TYR A 100 -6.97 -0.27 -0.05
CA TYR A 100 -7.93 -1.19 -0.64
C TYR A 100 -8.03 -2.45 0.22
N LEU A 101 -9.22 -2.72 0.74
CA LEU A 101 -9.54 -3.92 1.50
C LEU A 101 -10.44 -4.82 0.67
N SER A 102 -9.90 -5.96 0.23
CA SER A 102 -10.64 -6.94 -0.57
C SER A 102 -11.60 -7.76 0.30
N LYS A 103 -12.53 -8.47 -0.34
CA LYS A 103 -13.55 -9.33 0.30
C LYS A 103 -12.99 -10.35 1.31
N LEU A 104 -11.75 -10.81 1.14
CA LEU A 104 -11.10 -11.75 2.06
C LEU A 104 -10.28 -11.05 3.16
N GLY A 105 -10.02 -9.76 2.96
CA GLY A 105 -9.14 -8.97 3.80
C GLY A 105 -9.70 -8.74 5.21
N ARG A 106 -8.81 -8.82 6.19
CA ARG A 106 -9.09 -8.47 7.58
C ARG A 106 -8.12 -7.41 8.06
N CYS A 107 -8.65 -6.32 8.60
CA CYS A 107 -7.86 -5.18 9.01
C CYS A 107 -8.18 -4.75 10.44
N GLU A 108 -7.16 -4.76 11.30
CA GLU A 108 -7.22 -4.40 12.71
C GLU A 108 -6.20 -3.31 13.07
N GLY A 109 -6.60 -2.30 13.84
CA GLY A 109 -5.70 -1.28 14.36
C GLY A 109 -6.03 0.15 13.90
N ASN A 110 -5.01 0.97 13.62
CA ASN A 110 -5.15 2.40 13.33
C ASN A 110 -4.70 2.71 11.90
N ILE A 111 -5.59 3.27 11.09
CA ILE A 111 -5.31 3.60 9.69
C ILE A 111 -5.46 5.10 9.50
N LYS A 112 -4.45 5.72 8.91
CA LYS A 112 -4.52 7.05 8.30
C LYS A 112 -4.48 6.88 6.79
N THR A 113 -5.49 7.39 6.09
CA THR A 113 -5.54 7.31 4.62
C THR A 113 -6.17 8.53 3.98
N ASN A 114 -5.85 8.79 2.70
CA ASN A 114 -6.54 9.84 1.93
C ASN A 114 -7.80 9.28 1.26
N CYS A 115 -7.75 8.00 0.88
CA CYS A 115 -8.84 7.29 0.22
C CYS A 115 -8.91 5.84 0.71
N ILE A 116 -10.12 5.32 0.91
CA ILE A 116 -10.35 3.95 1.33
C ILE A 116 -11.43 3.30 0.44
N PHE A 117 -11.13 2.09 0.00
CA PHE A 117 -12.06 1.20 -0.69
C PHE A 117 -12.20 -0.09 0.10
N VAL A 118 -13.43 -0.52 0.32
CA VAL A 118 -13.75 -1.76 1.03
C VAL A 118 -14.72 -2.55 0.17
N GLU A 119 -14.33 -3.77 -0.20
CA GLU A 119 -15.21 -4.68 -0.92
C GLU A 119 -16.24 -5.34 0.00
N GLU A 120 -17.35 -5.77 -0.58
CA GLU A 120 -18.36 -6.56 0.12
C GLU A 120 -17.75 -7.88 0.65
N GLY A 121 -17.99 -8.18 1.93
CA GLY A 121 -17.44 -9.35 2.62
C GLY A 121 -16.17 -9.10 3.44
N ALA A 122 -15.51 -7.96 3.22
CA ALA A 122 -14.33 -7.56 3.99
C ALA A 122 -14.63 -7.38 5.49
N ARG A 123 -13.63 -7.63 6.35
CA ARG A 123 -13.74 -7.42 7.80
C ARG A 123 -12.80 -6.33 8.28
N MET A 124 -13.36 -5.19 8.69
CA MET A 124 -12.56 -4.08 9.22
C MET A 124 -12.95 -3.77 10.67
N GLN A 125 -12.00 -3.94 11.58
CA GLN A 125 -12.12 -3.55 12.99
C GLN A 125 -10.97 -2.60 13.33
N SER A 126 -11.04 -1.39 12.77
CA SER A 126 -9.95 -0.40 12.84
C SER A 126 -10.47 1.01 13.08
N LYS A 127 -9.67 1.86 13.73
CA LYS A 127 -9.88 3.31 13.75
C LYS A 127 -9.31 3.90 12.48
N VAL A 128 -10.17 4.39 11.59
CA VAL A 128 -9.76 5.01 10.32
C VAL A 128 -9.88 6.53 10.43
N THR A 129 -8.80 7.24 10.11
CA THR A 129 -8.79 8.70 9.95
C THR A 129 -8.57 8.99 8.47
N ILE A 130 -9.56 9.63 7.84
CA ILE A 130 -9.45 10.06 6.45
C ILE A 130 -9.01 11.51 6.43
N GLU A 131 -7.78 11.77 5.98
CA GLU A 131 -7.23 13.13 5.88
C GLU A 131 -7.38 13.60 4.43
N LYS A 132 -7.97 14.80 4.24
CA LYS A 132 -8.12 15.41 2.93
C LYS A 132 -6.71 15.70 2.42
N GLY A 133 -6.28 14.99 1.37
CA GLY A 133 -4.91 15.05 0.87
C GLY A 133 -4.48 16.49 0.59
N GLY A 134 -3.54 17.01 1.39
CA GLY A 134 -2.49 17.86 0.86
C GLY A 134 -1.40 16.92 0.35
N ASP A 135 -0.87 17.20 -0.84
CA ASP A 135 0.13 16.39 -1.57
C ASP A 135 1.42 16.15 -0.75
N ASN A 136 1.40 15.21 0.19
CA ASN A 136 2.59 14.78 0.92
C ASN A 136 2.84 13.30 0.61
N LEU A 137 3.47 13.05 -0.54
CA LEU A 137 4.26 11.83 -0.72
C LEU A 137 5.51 11.95 0.16
N PRO A 138 5.97 10.87 0.82
CA PRO A 138 7.30 10.81 1.38
C PRO A 138 8.30 11.01 0.23
N GLN A 139 8.91 12.19 0.15
CA GLN A 139 10.01 12.48 -0.76
C GLN A 139 11.23 11.66 -0.29
N SER A 140 11.39 10.44 -0.79
CA SER A 140 12.71 9.81 -0.78
C SER A 140 13.62 10.67 -1.66
N LYS A 141 14.65 11.23 -1.04
CA LYS A 141 15.66 12.08 -1.67
C LYS A 141 16.33 11.30 -2.82
N LEU A 142 16.01 11.65 -4.05
CA LEU A 142 16.91 11.40 -5.18
C LEU A 142 18.17 12.25 -4.94
N VAL A 143 19.18 11.59 -4.37
CA VAL A 143 20.55 12.08 -4.29
C VAL A 143 20.96 12.53 -5.70
N LYS A 144 21.15 13.84 -5.88
CA LYS A 144 21.81 14.37 -7.07
C LYS A 144 23.29 13.96 -6.97
N SER A 145 23.62 12.80 -7.52
CA SER A 145 24.99 12.50 -7.90
C SER A 145 25.34 13.41 -9.06
N SER A 146 26.15 14.40 -8.73
CA SER A 146 26.98 15.22 -9.61
C SER A 146 27.54 14.42 -10.79
N GLU A 147 27.32 14.93 -12.00
CA GLU A 147 28.19 14.65 -13.13
C GLU A 147 28.96 15.94 -13.44
N ASN A 148 30.23 15.94 -13.05
CA ASN A 148 31.19 17.02 -13.25
C ASN A 148 31.44 17.23 -14.74
N GLN A 149 31.50 18.50 -15.15
CA GLN A 149 32.28 18.93 -16.31
C GLN A 149 33.72 19.20 -15.90
#